data_AF-A0A933ZC54-F1
#
_entry.id   AF-A0A933ZC54-F1
#
_cell.length_a   1.000
_cell.length_b   1.000
_cell.length_c   1.000
_cell.angle_alpha   90.00
_cell.angle_beta   90.00
_cell.angle_gamma   90.00
#
_symmetry.space_group_name_H-M   'P 1'
#
loop_
_entity.id
_entity.type
_entity.pdbx_description
1 polymer ?
#
loop_
_entity_poly.entity_id
_entity_poly.type
_entity_poly.pdbx_seq_one_letter_code
_entity_poly.pdbx_strand_id
1 'polypeptide(L)'
;MKREQKKPLIGIVIGAVLTALAPLVGLLITIASVNRSFAKVEGNSVDPADKAKVLASGISSSMNATAIGIGLGALGLLVLVVSILLFLRATTSQRQPPSEGTP
;
A
#
# COMPACT_ATOMS: atom_id res chain seq x y z
N MET A 1 29.56 2.34 -15.38
CA MET A 1 28.20 2.62 -15.93
C MET A 1 27.04 1.78 -15.36
N LYS A 2 27.24 0.69 -14.60
CA LYS A 2 26.12 -0.19 -14.11
C LYS A 2 25.32 0.31 -12.90
N ARG A 3 25.76 1.35 -12.17
CA ARG A 3 25.14 1.77 -10.88
C ARG A 3 23.97 2.75 -11.06
N GLU A 4 23.99 3.56 -12.11
CA GLU A 4 23.00 4.62 -12.34
C GLU A 4 21.64 4.06 -12.80
N GLN A 5 21.64 2.93 -13.53
CA GLN A 5 20.42 2.27 -14.02
C GLN A 5 19.72 1.37 -12.98
N LYS A 6 20.43 0.93 -11.92
CA LYS A 6 19.81 0.11 -10.85
C LYS A 6 18.93 0.94 -9.90
N LYS A 7 19.22 2.23 -9.74
CA LYS A 7 18.48 3.15 -8.87
C LYS A 7 16.98 3.27 -9.24
N PRO A 8 16.59 3.51 -10.51
CA PRO A 8 15.17 3.59 -10.88
C PRO A 8 14.46 2.23 -10.81
N LEU A 9 15.17 1.12 -11.07
CA LEU A 9 14.59 -0.22 -11.01
C LEU A 9 14.16 -0.60 -9.58
N ILE A 10 14.98 -0.24 -8.58
CA ILE A 10 14.66 -0.48 -7.17
C ILE A 10 13.42 0.32 -6.74
N GLY A 11 13.30 1.59 -7.14
CA GLY A 11 12.13 2.41 -6.82
C GLY A 11 10.83 1.85 -7.40
N ILE A 12 10.87 1.38 -8.64
CA ILE A 12 9.72 0.74 -9.31
C ILE A 12 9.34 -0.56 -8.60
N VAL A 13 10.31 -1.43 -8.28
CA VAL A 13 10.04 -2.71 -7.60
C VAL A 13 9.45 -2.48 -6.21
N ILE A 14 10.04 -1.58 -5.42
CA ILE A 14 9.54 -1.27 -4.07
C ILE A 14 8.13 -0.68 -4.14
N GLY A 15 7.89 0.28 -5.03
CA GLY A 15 6.56 0.87 -5.22
C GLY A 15 5.50 -0.15 -5.65
N ALA A 16 5.86 -1.08 -6.55
CA ALA A 16 4.95 -2.13 -7.01
C ALA A 16 4.61 -3.13 -5.89
N VAL A 17 5.62 -3.58 -5.14
CA VAL A 17 5.44 -4.51 -4.02
C VAL A 17 4.59 -3.88 -2.92
N LEU A 18 4.85 -2.62 -2.56
CA LEU A 18 4.07 -1.90 -1.56
C LEU A 18 2.62 -1.70 -2.00
N THR A 19 2.39 -1.33 -3.25
CA THR A 19 1.03 -1.13 -3.80
C THR A 19 0.22 -2.43 -3.82
N ALA A 20 0.86 -3.56 -4.14
CA ALA A 20 0.19 -4.85 -4.20
C ALA A 20 -0.03 -5.48 -2.81
N LEU A 21 0.92 -5.35 -1.89
CA LEU A 21 0.87 -6.00 -0.59
C LEU A 21 0.16 -5.19 0.50
N ALA A 22 0.21 -3.86 0.46
CA ALA A 22 -0.43 -3.03 1.50
C ALA A 22 -1.95 -3.27 1.64
N PRO A 23 -2.75 -3.40 0.55
CA PRO A 23 -4.17 -3.72 0.66
C PRO A 23 -4.42 -5.12 1.24
N LEU A 24 -3.58 -6.10 0.89
CA LEU A 24 -3.67 -7.47 1.39
C LEU A 24 -3.40 -7.53 2.90
N VAL A 25 -2.36 -6.83 3.36
CA VAL A 25 -2.05 -6.72 4.80
C VAL A 25 -3.17 -6.01 5.54
N GLY A 26 -3.71 -4.92 4.98
CA GLY A 26 -4.87 -4.22 5.55
C GLY A 26 -6.08 -5.13 5.71
N LEU A 27 -6.40 -5.95 4.70
CA LEU A 27 -7.51 -6.90 4.74
C LEU A 27 -7.31 -7.97 5.83
N LEU A 28 -6.10 -8.53 5.96
CA LEU A 28 -5.79 -9.54 6.97
C LEU A 28 -5.94 -8.99 8.40
N ILE A 29 -5.51 -7.75 8.65
CA ILE A 29 -5.66 -7.09 9.95
C ILE A 29 -7.15 -6.89 10.28
N THR A 30 -7.94 -6.45 9.29
CA THR A 30 -9.39 -6.27 9.46
C THR A 30 -10.07 -7.59 9.84
N ILE A 31 -9.80 -8.67 9.12
CA ILE A 31 -10.36 -10.00 9.43
C ILE A 31 -9.96 -10.44 10.85
N ALA A 32 -8.69 -10.29 11.22
CA ALA A 32 -8.21 -10.68 12.55
C ALA A 32 -8.89 -9.88 13.68
N SER A 33 -9.09 -8.58 13.48
CA SER A 33 -9.73 -7.70 14.48
C SER A 33 -11.23 -7.96 14.66
N VAL A 34 -11.94 -8.23 13.56
CA VAL A 34 -13.35 -8.61 13.56
C VAL A 34 -13.52 -9.96 14.25
N ASN A 35 -12.69 -10.96 13.90
CA ASN A 35 -12.72 -12.28 14.53
C ASN A 35 -12.48 -12.21 16.04
N ARG A 36 -11.52 -11.38 16.47
CA ARG A 36 -11.27 -11.15 17.91
C ARG A 36 -12.44 -10.48 18.62
N SER A 37 -13.21 -9.66 17.92
CA SER A 37 -14.40 -9.00 18.47
C SER A 37 -15.56 -9.99 18.62
N PHE A 38 -15.72 -10.91 17.67
CA PHE A 38 -16.68 -12.01 17.79
C PHE A 38 -16.33 -13.01 18.90
N ALA A 39 -15.05 -13.39 19.03
CA ALA A 39 -14.58 -14.28 20.10
C ALA A 39 -14.85 -13.70 21.52
N LYS A 40 -14.79 -12.37 21.69
CA LYS A 40 -15.15 -11.70 22.95
C LYS A 40 -16.65 -11.76 23.28
N VAL A 41 -17.50 -11.94 22.28
CA VAL A 41 -18.97 -11.95 22.42
C VAL A 41 -19.50 -13.37 22.67
N GLU A 42 -18.79 -14.39 22.17
CA GLU A 42 -19.04 -15.80 22.49
C GLU A 42 -18.54 -16.20 23.88
N GLY A 43 -17.42 -15.63 24.34
CA GLY A 43 -16.71 -16.12 25.53
C GLY A 43 -17.31 -15.77 26.90
N ASN A 44 -18.35 -14.94 27.00
CA ASN A 44 -18.94 -14.61 28.30
C ASN A 44 -20.40 -14.15 28.18
N SER A 45 -21.14 -14.30 29.29
CA SER A 45 -22.48 -13.81 29.59
C SER A 45 -22.57 -12.27 29.54
N VAL A 46 -22.20 -11.69 28.40
CA VAL A 46 -22.33 -10.26 28.13
C VAL A 46 -23.82 -9.99 27.89
N ASP A 47 -24.38 -9.03 28.63
CA ASP A 47 -25.74 -8.56 28.43
C ASP A 47 -25.95 -8.17 26.94
N PRO A 48 -27.10 -8.49 26.30
CA PRO A 48 -27.33 -8.21 24.88
C PRO A 48 -26.98 -6.77 24.46
N ALA A 49 -27.19 -5.78 25.34
CA ALA A 49 -26.85 -4.39 25.10
C ALA A 49 -25.32 -4.15 25.02
N ASP A 50 -24.56 -4.83 25.87
CA ASP A 50 -23.10 -4.73 25.88
C ASP A 50 -22.45 -5.53 24.75
N LYS A 51 -23.08 -6.62 24.28
CA LYS A 51 -22.63 -7.36 23.08
C LYS A 51 -22.63 -6.46 21.85
N ALA A 52 -23.70 -5.70 21.65
CA ALA A 52 -23.82 -4.75 20.53
C ALA A 52 -22.74 -3.67 20.59
N LYS A 53 -22.42 -3.16 21.80
CA LYS A 53 -21.41 -2.13 22.01
C LYS A 53 -19.99 -2.65 21.76
N VAL A 54 -19.68 -3.86 22.21
CA VAL A 54 -18.38 -4.53 21.97
C VAL A 54 -18.19 -4.84 20.49
N LEU A 55 -19.23 -5.30 19.79
CA LEU A 55 -19.19 -5.52 18.33
C LEU A 55 -19.00 -4.21 17.57
N ALA A 56 -19.79 -3.18 17.89
CA ALA A 56 -19.69 -1.87 17.25
C ALA A 56 -18.30 -1.25 17.43
N SER A 57 -17.72 -1.35 18.63
CA SER A 57 -16.36 -0.90 18.91
C SER A 57 -15.29 -1.73 18.19
N GLY A 58 -15.51 -3.03 18.02
CA GLY A 58 -14.63 -3.91 17.26
C GLY A 58 -14.61 -3.56 15.78
N ILE A 59 -15.78 -3.33 15.20
CA ILE A 59 -15.94 -2.94 13.79
C ILE A 59 -15.35 -1.55 13.55
N SER A 60 -15.58 -0.57 14.43
CA SER A 60 -15.00 0.77 14.25
C SER A 60 -13.46 0.76 14.32
N SER A 61 -12.88 -0.04 15.22
CA SER A 61 -11.43 -0.25 15.27
C SER A 61 -10.91 -0.93 14.01
N SER A 62 -11.67 -1.86 13.43
CA SER A 62 -11.33 -2.53 12.17
C SER A 62 -11.39 -1.58 10.96
N MET A 63 -12.30 -0.59 11.01
CA MET A 63 -12.42 0.44 9.97
C MET A 63 -11.20 1.36 9.92
N ASN A 64 -10.64 1.70 11.09
CA ASN A 64 -9.38 2.45 11.16
C ASN A 64 -8.19 1.65 10.61
N ALA A 65 -8.15 0.33 10.84
CA ALA A 65 -7.12 -0.52 10.26
C ALA A 65 -7.18 -0.55 8.72
N THR A 66 -8.38 -0.56 8.14
CA THR A 66 -8.58 -0.44 6.68
C THR A 66 -8.13 0.93 6.16
N ALA A 67 -8.41 2.02 6.87
CA ALA A 67 -7.93 3.35 6.50
C ALA A 67 -6.40 3.44 6.47
N ILE A 68 -5.72 2.79 7.43
CA ILE A 68 -4.25 2.69 7.45
C ILE A 68 -3.73 1.84 6.27
N GLY A 69 -4.36 0.70 6.00
CA GLY A 69 -3.99 -0.17 4.88
C GLY A 69 -4.13 0.52 3.52
N ILE A 70 -5.22 1.25 3.30
CA ILE A 70 -5.44 2.07 2.11
C ILE A 70 -4.44 3.24 2.06
N GLY A 71 -4.17 3.90 3.18
CA GLY A 71 -3.18 4.98 3.26
C GLY A 71 -1.77 4.53 2.86
N LEU A 72 -1.32 3.37 3.35
CA LEU A 72 -0.05 2.77 2.95
C LEU A 72 -0.03 2.35 1.48
N GLY A 73 -1.15 1.81 0.96
CA GLY A 73 -1.30 1.50 -0.46
C GLY A 73 -1.22 2.73 -1.35
N ALA A 74 -1.84 3.84 -0.95
CA ALA A 74 -1.80 5.11 -1.67
C ALA A 74 -0.38 5.70 -1.70
N LEU A 75 0.37 5.62 -0.59
CA LEU A 75 1.78 6.02 -0.55
C LEU A 75 2.65 5.16 -1.47
N GLY A 76 2.45 3.83 -1.46
CA GLY A 76 3.14 2.91 -2.38
C GLY A 76 2.90 3.24 -3.85
N LEU A 77 1.65 3.57 -4.20
CA LEU A 77 1.26 3.96 -5.55
C LEU A 77 1.93 5.28 -5.97
N LEU A 78 1.99 6.26 -5.07
CA LEU A 78 2.62 7.55 -5.34
C LEU A 78 4.13 7.40 -5.62
N VAL A 79 4.82 6.57 -4.82
CA VAL A 79 6.24 6.22 -5.04
C VAL A 79 6.43 5.50 -6.38
N LEU A 80 5.54 4.58 -6.73
CA LEU A 80 5.58 3.87 -8.01
C LEU A 80 5.44 4.83 -9.18
N VAL A 81 4.44 5.71 -9.16
CA VAL A 81 4.17 6.70 -10.22
C VAL A 81 5.35 7.65 -10.39
N VAL A 82 5.88 8.20 -9.30
CA VAL A 82 7.05 9.10 -9.36
C VAL A 82 8.27 8.37 -9.93
N SER A 83 8.53 7.14 -9.48
CA SER A 83 9.66 6.34 -9.97
C SER A 83 9.54 6.03 -11.46
N ILE A 84 8.34 5.71 -11.94
CA ILE A 84 8.06 5.49 -13.36
C ILE A 84 8.24 6.79 -14.16
N LEU A 85 7.73 7.93 -13.68
CA LEU A 85 7.87 9.22 -14.38
C LEU A 85 9.34 9.65 -14.51
N LEU A 86 10.12 9.48 -13.44
CA LEU A 86 11.56 9.76 -13.48
C LEU A 86 12.28 8.81 -14.43
N PHE A 87 11.90 7.53 -14.45
CA PHE A 87 12.47 6.55 -15.38
C PHE A 87 12.13 6.88 -16.84
N LEU A 88 10.88 7.23 -17.14
CA LEU A 88 10.45 7.63 -18.48
C LEU A 88 11.17 8.90 -18.96
N ARG A 89 11.41 9.89 -18.09
CA ARG A 89 12.21 11.07 -18.43
C ARG A 89 13.68 10.75 -18.69
N ALA A 90 14.25 9.82 -17.92
CA ALA A 90 15.64 9.41 -18.12
C ALA A 90 15.83 8.67 -19.46
N THR A 91 14.84 7.87 -19.91
CA THR A 91 14.92 7.14 -21.18
C THR A 91 14.66 8.02 -22.40
N THR A 92 13.81 9.06 -22.31
CA THR A 92 13.64 10.04 -23.40
C THR A 92 14.86 10.94 -23.58
N SER A 93 15.60 11.26 -22.52
CA SER A 93 16.84 12.07 -22.60
C SER A 93 18.00 11.36 -23.31
N GLN A 94 17.96 10.04 -23.47
CA GLN A 94 18.97 9.26 -24.19
C GLN A 94 18.66 9.11 -25.69
N ARG A 95 17.50 9.62 -26.15
CA ARG A 95 17.07 9.62 -27.56
C ARG A 95 17.43 10.91 -28.31
N GLN A 96 18.43 11.66 -27.86
CA GLN A 96 18.91 12.79 -28.65
C GLN A 96 19.70 12.22 -29.84
N PRO A 97 19.23 12.36 -31.10
CA PRO A 97 19.95 11.82 -32.25
C PRO A 97 21.34 12.48 -32.31
N PRO A 98 22.38 11.75 -32.74
CA PRO A 98 23.69 12.35 -32.93
C PRO A 98 23.50 13.58 -33.81
N SER A 99 23.96 14.74 -33.34
CA SER A 99 24.01 15.93 -34.16
C SER A 99 24.85 15.59 -35.37
N GLU A 100 24.18 15.34 -36.51
CA GLU A 100 24.82 15.29 -37.82
C GLU A 100 25.62 16.56 -37.91
N GLY A 101 26.95 16.41 -37.92
CA GLY A 101 27.86 17.49 -38.22
C GLY A 101 27.43 18.04 -39.57
N THR A 102 26.90 19.25 -39.56
CA THR A 102 26.80 20.07 -40.76
C THR A 102 28.22 20.42 -41.23
N PRO A 103 28.35 20.65 -42.55
CA PRO A 103 29.37 20.05 -43.42
C PRO A 103 30.82 20.50 -43.21
#